data_AF-A0A1I3Q8F6-F1
#
_entry.id   AF-A0A1I3Q8F6-F1
#
_cell.length_a   1.000
_cell.length_b   1.000
_cell.length_c   1.000
_cell.angle_alpha   90.00
_cell.angle_beta   90.00
_cell.angle_gamma   90.00
#
_symmetry.space_group_name_H-M   'P 1'
#
loop_
_entity.id
_entity.type
_entity.pdbx_description
1 polymer ?
#
loop_
_entity_poly.entity_id
_entity_poly.type
_entity_poly.pdbx_seq_one_letter_code
_entity_poly.pdbx_strand_id
1 'polypeptide(L)' 'MRPNVDITHQLNGRVKEYADANDLDVDAAYTEVIEAGVDELEDDN' A
#
# COMPACT_ATOMS: atom_id res chain seq x y z
N MET A 1 -2.11 -9.12 -7.45
CA MET A 1 -1.64 -8.03 -8.31
C MET A 1 -0.32 -7.53 -7.75
N ARG A 2 0.80 -7.91 -8.38
CA ARG A 2 2.07 -7.23 -8.10
C ARG A 2 2.06 -5.93 -8.91
N PRO A 3 2.20 -4.76 -8.28
CA PRO A 3 2.46 -3.53 -9.02
C PRO A 3 3.66 -3.75 -9.95
N ASN A 4 3.63 -3.22 -11.18
CA ASN A 4 4.80 -3.23 -12.07
C ASN A 4 5.82 -2.16 -11.64
N VAL A 5 6.17 -2.19 -10.35
CA VAL A 5 6.98 -1.20 -9.66
C VAL A 5 7.89 -1.97 -8.72
N ASP A 6 9.18 -1.69 -8.77
CA ASP A 6 10.14 -2.38 -7.91
C ASP A 6 10.07 -1.75 -6.51
N ILE A 7 9.58 -2.52 -5.55
CA ILE A 7 9.39 -2.11 -4.16
C ILE A 7 10.33 -2.92 -3.28
N THR A 8 10.91 -2.25 -2.28
CA THR A 8 11.86 -2.90 -1.38
C THR A 8 11.18 -4.05 -0.64
N HIS A 9 11.96 -5.11 -0.34
CA HIS A 9 11.44 -6.26 0.40
C HIS A 9 10.83 -5.87 1.75
N GLN A 10 11.40 -4.86 2.40
CA GLN A 10 10.89 -4.31 3.66
C GLN A 10 9.52 -3.65 3.50
N LEU A 11 9.35 -2.81 2.47
CA LEU A 11 8.07 -2.16 2.21
C LEU A 11 6.98 -3.19 1.89
N ASN A 12 7.31 -4.20 1.08
CA ASN A 12 6.39 -5.30 0.80
C ASN A 12 6.05 -6.13 2.05
N GLY A 13 6.98 -6.30 3.00
CA GLY A 13 6.70 -6.89 4.29
C GLY A 13 5.67 -6.09 5.08
N ARG A 14 5.85 -4.77 5.17
CA ARG A 14 4.94 -3.86 5.87
C ARG A 14 3.53 -3.85 5.26
N VAL A 15 3.41 -3.85 3.94
CA VAL A 15 2.10 -3.88 3.26
C VAL A 15 1.37 -5.20 3.54
N LYS A 16 2.09 -6.33 3.62
CA LYS A 16 1.49 -7.61 4.01
C LYS A 16 1.02 -7.64 5.45
N GLU A 17 1.83 -7.13 6.38
CA GLU A 17 1.43 -7.01 7.78
C GLU A 17 0.19 -6.12 7.93
N TYR A 18 0.11 -5.03 7.16
CA TYR A 18 -1.07 -4.18 7.10
C TYR A 18 -2.29 -4.93 6.52
N ALA A 19 -2.10 -5.70 5.44
CA ALA A 19 -3.17 -6.51 4.86
C ALA A 19 -3.74 -7.51 5.87
N ASP A 20 -2.86 -8.26 6.55
CA ASP A 20 -3.24 -9.24 7.57
C ASP A 20 -3.97 -8.58 8.76
N ALA A 21 -3.53 -7.38 9.18
CA ALA A 21 -4.14 -6.66 10.29
C ALA A 21 -5.54 -6.10 9.99
N ASN A 22 -5.84 -5.85 8.72
CA ASN A 22 -7.10 -5.25 8.28
C ASN A 22 -8.02 -6.25 7.53
N ASP A 23 -7.67 -7.54 7.52
CA ASP A 23 -8.39 -8.60 6.78
C ASP A 23 -8.54 -8.27 5.28
N LEU A 24 -7.50 -7.66 4.71
CA LEU A 24 -7.42 -7.28 3.31
C LEU A 24 -6.59 -8.29 2.53
N ASP A 25 -6.89 -8.40 1.24
CA ASP A 25 -5.90 -8.98 0.34
C ASP A 25 -4.73 -7.99 0.12
N VAL A 26 -3.60 -8.54 -0.30
CA VAL A 26 -2.38 -7.74 -0.50
C VAL A 26 -2.59 -6.66 -1.57
N ASP A 27 -3.51 -6.88 -2.52
CA ASP A 27 -3.76 -5.96 -3.63
C ASP A 27 -4.55 -4.73 -3.17
N ALA A 28 -5.59 -4.95 -2.37
CA ALA A 28 -6.38 -3.92 -1.72
C ALA A 28 -5.51 -3.13 -0.75
N ALA A 29 -4.65 -3.81 0.02
CA ALA A 29 -3.68 -3.14 0.89
C ALA A 29 -2.73 -2.22 0.11
N TYR A 30 -2.21 -2.66 -1.06
CA TYR A 30 -1.41 -1.77 -1.92
C TYR A 30 -2.22 -0.59 -2.44
N THR A 31 -3.46 -0.84 -2.87
CA THR A 31 -4.34 0.19 -3.42
C THR A 31 -4.62 1.26 -2.38
N GLU A 32 -5.09 0.86 -1.20
CA GLU A 32 -5.45 1.75 -0.10
C GLU A 32 -4.25 2.56 0.39
N VAL A 33 -3.10 1.93 0.59
CA VAL A 33 -1.89 2.64 1.05
C VAL A 33 -1.39 3.65 0.01
N ILE A 34 -1.50 3.33 -1.28
CA ILE A 34 -1.08 4.26 -2.35
C ILE A 34 -2.09 5.40 -2.50
N GLU A 35 -3.39 5.10 -2.52
CA GLU A 35 -4.45 6.11 -2.65
C GLU A 35 -4.41 7.07 -1.46
N ALA A 36 -4.35 6.58 -0.22
CA ALA A 36 -4.24 7.42 0.96
C ALA A 36 -3.00 8.34 0.93
N GLY A 37 -1.87 7.81 0.43
CA GLY A 37 -0.65 8.62 0.28
C GLY A 37 -0.72 9.64 -0.85
N VAL A 38 -1.49 9.38 -1.92
CA VAL A 38 -1.75 10.36 -2.98
C VAL A 38 -2.69 11.46 -2.46
N ASP A 39 -3.79 11.08 -1.81
CA ASP A 39 -4.76 12.01 -1.24
C ASP A 39 -4.10 12.95 -0.23
N GLU A 40 -3.23 12.43 0.67
CA GLU A 40 -2.47 13.24 1.63
C GLU A 40 -1.59 14.29 0.95
N LEU A 41 -0.99 13.97 -0.20
CA LEU A 41 -0.16 14.90 -0.97
C LEU A 41 -0.96 15.90 -1.79
N GLU A 42 -2.18 15.57 -2.19
CA GLU A 42 -3.10 16.49 -2.88
C GLU A 42 -3.74 17.49 -1.92
N ASP A 43 -4.05 17.07 -0.68
CA ASP A 43 -4.61 17.93 0.37
C ASP A 43 -3.59 18.95 0.92
N ASP A 44 -2.29 18.70 0.76
CA ASP A 44 -1.19 19.59 1.16
C ASP A 44 -0.80 20.62 0.07
N ASN A 45 -1.55 20.71 -1.04
CA ASN A 45 -1.32 21.63 -2.19
C ASN A 45 -2.35 22.77 -2.29
#